data_AF-A0A5U8K2L0-F1
#
_entry.id   AF-A0A5U8K2L0-F1
#
_cell.length_a   1.000
_cell.length_b   1.000
_cell.length_c   1.000
_cell.angle_alpha   90.00
_cell.angle_beta   90.00
_cell.angle_gamma   90.00
#
_symmetry.space_group_name_H-M   'P 1'
#
loop_
_entity.id
_entity.type
_entity.pdbx_description
1 polymer ?
#
loop_
_entity_poly.entity_id
_entity_poly.type
_entity_poly.pdbx_seq_one_letter_code
_entity_poly.pdbx_strand_id
1 'polypeptide(L)' 'MRTIERTSAFKKDYKREAKGKHRNDLDTVLIRVLTALVSDEPLEPRQRDHDLTGNWSGYRECHLKSDLLLIYRKPDSESL' A
#
# COMPACT_ATOMS: atom_id res chain seq x y z
N MET A 1 -10.24 -10.41 -8.54
CA MET A 1 -9.74 -9.94 -7.23
C MET A 1 -8.35 -10.49 -7.05
N ARG A 2 -7.37 -9.63 -6.79
CA ARG A 2 -5.97 -10.03 -6.62
C ARG A 2 -5.72 -10.62 -5.23
N THR A 3 -4.78 -11.57 -5.17
CA THR A 3 -4.29 -12.16 -3.94
C THR A 3 -3.20 -11.27 -3.33
N ILE A 4 -3.35 -10.94 -2.04
CA ILE A 4 -2.39 -10.09 -1.33
C ILE A 4 -1.21 -10.93 -0.83
N GLU A 5 -0.01 -10.61 -1.28
CA GLU A 5 1.25 -11.12 -0.77
C GLU A 5 1.95 -10.08 0.12
N ARG A 6 2.36 -10.51 1.31
CA ARG A 6 2.99 -9.59 2.29
C ARG A 6 4.46 -9.94 2.46
N THR A 7 5.33 -9.01 2.06
CA THR A 7 6.78 -9.13 2.27
C THR A 7 7.12 -9.13 3.77
N SER A 8 8.30 -9.65 4.10
CA SER A 8 8.81 -9.61 5.48
C SER A 8 9.06 -8.18 5.96
N ALA A 9 9.49 -7.28 5.06
CA ALA A 9 9.63 -5.85 5.32
C ALA A 9 8.29 -5.22 5.70
N PHE A 10 7.26 -5.42 4.87
CA PHE A 10 5.91 -4.94 5.15
C PHE A 10 5.40 -5.39 6.53
N LYS A 11 5.55 -6.67 6.87
CA LYS A 11 5.12 -7.20 8.17
C LYS A 11 5.84 -6.54 9.35
N LYS A 12 7.12 -6.15 9.19
CA LYS A 12 7.90 -5.44 10.21
C LYS A 12 7.44 -3.98 10.33
N ASP A 13 7.29 -3.29 9.21
CA ASP A 13 6.87 -1.89 9.16
C ASP A 13 5.45 -1.72 9.70
N TYR A 14 4.52 -2.57 9.28
CA TYR A 14 3.15 -2.57 9.81
C TYR A 14 3.13 -2.71 11.33
N LYS A 15 3.93 -3.62 11.91
CA LYS A 15 4.02 -3.78 13.38
C LYS A 15 4.59 -2.55 14.08
N ARG A 16 5.49 -1.80 13.44
CA ARG A 16 6.03 -0.55 13.96
C ARG A 16 4.96 0.53 13.93
N GLU A 17 4.28 0.70 12.80
CA GLU A 17 3.24 1.73 12.63
C GLU A 17 2.00 1.46 13.48
N ALA A 18 1.63 0.19 13.68
CA ALA A 18 0.54 -0.23 14.57
C ALA A 18 0.80 0.11 16.05
N LYS A 19 2.04 0.47 16.41
CA LYS A 19 2.41 0.96 17.74
C LYS A 19 2.73 2.46 17.75
N GLY A 20 2.71 3.10 16.59
CA GLY A 20 3.10 4.48 16.37
C GLY A 20 1.95 5.48 16.41
N LYS A 21 2.18 6.63 15.78
CA LYS A 21 1.26 7.78 15.73
C LYS A 21 -0.10 7.44 15.10
N HIS A 22 -0.11 6.59 14.07
CA HIS A 22 -1.31 6.25 13.29
C HIS A 22 -2.01 4.98 13.76
N ARG A 23 -1.66 4.44 14.93
CA ARG A 23 -2.18 3.14 15.41
C ARG A 23 -3.70 3.03 15.45
N ASN A 24 -4.41 4.14 15.67
CA ASN A 24 -5.87 4.14 15.85
C ASN A 24 -6.63 3.98 14.53
N ASP A 25 -6.03 4.39 13.41
CA ASP A 25 -6.70 4.43 12.10
C ASP A 25 -5.90 3.76 10.98
N LEU A 26 -4.73 3.20 11.29
CA LEU A 26 -3.85 2.49 10.36
C LEU A 26 -4.60 1.43 9.55
N ASP A 27 -5.32 0.53 10.23
CA ASP A 27 -6.05 -0.55 9.56
C ASP A 27 -7.18 0.00 8.69
N THR A 28 -7.89 1.02 9.15
CA THR A 28 -8.98 1.64 8.38
C THR A 28 -8.47 2.23 7.08
N VAL A 29 -7.38 3.01 7.12
CA VAL A 29 -6.83 3.62 5.89
C VAL A 29 -6.18 2.59 4.99
N LEU A 30 -5.48 1.60 5.56
CA LEU A 30 -4.81 0.54 4.81
C LEU A 30 -5.82 -0.36 4.10
N ILE A 31 -6.85 -0.86 4.81
CA ILE A 31 -7.88 -1.73 4.24
C ILE A 31 -8.59 -1.03 3.09
N ARG A 32 -8.96 0.25 3.24
CA ARG A 32 -9.62 1.01 2.16
C ARG A 32 -8.79 1.02 0.88
N VAL A 33 -7.48 1.24 1.00
CA VAL A 33 -6.58 1.25 -0.17
C VAL A 33 -6.41 -0.15 -0.74
N LEU A 34 -6.20 -1.15 0.12
CA LEU A 34 -6.06 -2.54 -0.32
C LEU A 34 -7.30 -3.04 -1.05
N THR A 35 -8.51 -2.72 -0.58
CA THR A 35 -9.78 -3.10 -1.24
C THR A 35 -9.87 -2.58 -2.67
N ALA A 36 -9.51 -1.31 -2.89
CA ALA A 36 -9.47 -0.75 -4.24
C ALA A 36 -8.40 -1.44 -5.09
N LEU A 37 -7.19 -1.63 -4.53
CA LEU A 37 -6.08 -2.27 -5.26
C LEU A 37 -6.38 -3.71 -5.66
N VAL A 38 -6.99 -4.53 -4.80
CA VAL A 38 -7.33 -5.93 -5.13
C VAL A 38 -8.48 -6.04 -6.12
N SER A 39 -9.31 -5.00 -6.21
CA SER A 39 -10.46 -4.94 -7.12
C SER A 39 -10.11 -4.24 -8.44
N ASP A 40 -8.86 -3.80 -8.61
CA ASP A 40 -8.41 -2.96 -9.73
C ASP A 40 -9.26 -1.69 -9.92
N GLU A 41 -9.79 -1.16 -8.82
CA GLU A 41 -10.47 0.11 -8.78
C GLU A 41 -9.44 1.25 -8.71
N PRO A 42 -9.74 2.41 -9.33
CA PRO A 42 -8.87 3.57 -9.26
C PRO A 42 -8.76 4.08 -7.82
N LEU A 43 -7.53 4.46 -7.44
CA LEU A 43 -7.28 5.15 -6.19
C LEU A 43 -7.76 6.61 -6.26
N GLU A 44 -8.22 7.13 -5.13
CA GLU A 44 -8.60 8.52 -4.95
C GLU A 44 -7.41 9.45 -5.26
N PRO A 45 -7.60 10.60 -5.92
CA PRO A 45 -6.51 11.52 -6.28
C PRO A 45 -5.60 11.93 -5.10
N ARG A 46 -6.16 12.02 -3.89
CA ARG A 46 -5.41 12.33 -2.66
C ARG A 46 -4.34 11.28 -2.28
N GLN A 47 -4.47 10.05 -2.77
CA GLN A 47 -3.51 8.97 -2.52
C GLN A 47 -2.27 9.11 -3.42
N ARG A 48 -2.30 9.96 -4.47
CA ARG A 48 -1.15 10.28 -5.33
C ARG A 48 -0.38 9.03 -5.78
N ASP A 49 -1.12 8.02 -6.25
CA ASP A 49 -0.54 6.78 -6.74
C ASP A 49 0.37 7.03 -7.94
N HIS A 50 1.60 6.54 -7.88
CA HIS A 50 2.58 6.72 -8.96
C HIS A 50 3.61 5.59 -8.99
N ASP A 51 4.22 5.38 -10.16
CA ASP A 51 5.33 4.45 -10.33
C ASP A 51 6.60 5.01 -9.71
N LEU A 52 7.32 4.16 -8.98
CA LEU A 52 8.67 4.46 -8.50
C LEU A 52 9.70 4.16 -9.59
N THR A 53 10.82 4.87 -9.54
CA THR A 53 11.90 4.77 -10.53
C THR A 53 13.21 4.23 -9.95
N GLY A 54 14.17 3.89 -10.80
CA GLY A 54 15.50 3.44 -10.39
C GLY A 54 15.45 2.04 -9.76
N ASN A 55 16.06 1.87 -8.59
CA ASN A 55 16.08 0.58 -7.88
C ASN A 55 14.69 0.08 -7.46
N TRP A 56 13.69 0.97 -7.49
CA TRP A 56 12.29 0.67 -7.20
C TRP A 56 11.43 0.55 -8.46
N SER A 57 12.05 0.47 -9.65
CA SER A 57 11.32 0.26 -10.90
C SER A 57 10.43 -0.99 -10.82
N GLY A 58 9.15 -0.84 -11.20
CA GLY A 58 8.14 -1.90 -11.08
C GLY A 58 7.40 -1.93 -9.73
N TYR A 59 7.78 -1.06 -8.80
CA TYR A 59 6.99 -0.76 -7.61
C TYR A 59 6.19 0.53 -7.80
N ARG A 60 5.12 0.65 -7.04
CA ARG A 60 4.25 1.82 -6.96
C ARG A 60 4.20 2.30 -5.52
N GLU A 61 3.99 3.60 -5.36
CA GLU A 61 3.79 4.24 -4.07
C GLU A 61 2.47 5.01 -4.06
N CYS A 62 1.75 4.91 -2.93
CA CYS A 62 0.62 5.80 -2.65
C CYS A 62 0.58 6.24 -1.19
N HIS A 63 -0.07 7.37 -0.93
CA HIS A 63 -0.26 7.96 0.38
C HIS A 63 -1.47 7.36 1.09
N LEU A 64 -1.23 6.73 2.24
CA LEU A 64 -2.27 6.42 3.23
C LEU A 64 -2.59 7.66 4.08
N LYS A 65 -1.55 8.45 4.41
CA LYS A 65 -1.58 9.76 5.08
C LYS A 65 -0.48 10.66 4.50
N SER A 66 -0.39 11.90 4.99
CA SER A 66 0.67 12.84 4.61
C SER A 66 2.09 12.33 4.91
N ASP A 67 2.24 11.56 5.99
CA ASP A 67 3.50 11.00 6.50
C ASP A 67 3.50 9.47 6.54
N LEU A 68 2.56 8.82 5.84
CA LEU A 68 2.45 7.36 5.79
C LEU A 68 2.17 6.89 4.35
N LEU A 69 3.10 6.11 3.82
CA LEU A 69 3.09 5.62 2.44
C LEU A 69 2.90 4.11 2.41
N LEU A 70 2.25 3.62 1.36
CA LEU A 70 2.20 2.22 1.00
C LEU A 70 3.01 2.04 -0.29
N ILE A 71 4.06 1.21 -0.21
CA ILE A 71 4.78 0.73 -1.39
C ILE A 71 4.27 -0.66 -1.72
N TYR A 72 3.88 -0.87 -2.98
CA TYR A 72 3.32 -2.14 -3.46
C TYR A 72 3.79 -2.43 -4.88
N ARG A 73 3.46 -3.60 -5.42
CA ARG A 73 3.69 -3.97 -6.83
C ARG A 73 2.50 -4.74 -7.36
N LYS A 74 2.32 -4.75 -8.68
CA LYS A 74 1.32 -5.58 -9.38
C LYS A 74 2.06 -6.37 -10.45
N PRO A 75 2.72 -7.49 -10.10
CA PRO A 75 3.62 -8.18 -11.02
C PRO A 75 2.88 -8.94 -12.13
N ASP A 76 1.63 -9.32 -11.89
CA ASP A 76 0.72 -9.97 -12.84
C ASP A 76 -0.72 -9.51 -12.60
N SER A 77 -1.74 -10.15 -13.18
CA SER A 77 -3.16 -9.78 -12.99
C SER A 77 -3.82 -10.44 -11.76
N GLU A 78 -3.12 -11.35 -11.09
CA GLU A 78 -3.64 -12.20 -10.02
C GLU A 78 -3.09 -11.82 -8.64
N SER A 79 -1.96 -11.11 -8.58
CA SER A 79 -1.26 -10.79 -7.34
C SER A 79 -1.10 -9.29 -7.07
N LEU A 80 -1.01 -8.97 -5.77
CA LEU A 80 -0.75 -7.65 -5.20
C LEU A 80 0.29 -7.75 -4.09
#